data_AF-A0A2X2BZN3-F1
#
_entry.id   AF-A0A2X2BZN3-F1
#
_cell.length_a   1.000
_cell.length_b   1.000
_cell.length_c   1.000
_cell.angle_alpha   90.00
_cell.angle_beta   90.00
_cell.angle_gamma   90.00
#
_symmetry.space_group_name_H-M   'P 1'
#
loop_
_entity.id
_entity.type
_entity.pdbx_description
1 polymer ?
#
loop_
_entity_poly.entity_id
_entity_poly.type
_entity_poly.pdbx_seq_one_letter_code
_entity_poly.pdbx_strand_id
1 'polypeptide(L)'
;MSVPPSDPTMRPITLSITSQDKRPSKNLAEMSRNGKLEVLVPTRDLAFLMQEIVQKQMMARGYTFGSPAAADVIVVINKLNADISEGSLRHNISAKADISVVVSMPNGSTNTKTYRTSYNVQGPFGASNDKIAAAINNVLSELVSDMAKDPSVSQYIKSNAR
;
A
#
# COMPACT_ATOMS: atom_id res chain seq x y z
N MET A 1 12.55 31.41 30.71
CA MET A 1 12.81 30.02 30.27
C MET A 1 13.15 30.08 28.79
N SER A 2 14.43 29.99 28.41
CA SER A 2 14.82 30.04 26.99
C SER A 2 14.68 28.66 26.39
N VAL A 3 13.83 28.54 25.37
CA VAL A 3 13.73 27.34 24.54
C VAL A 3 15.06 27.18 23.79
N PRO A 4 15.63 25.95 23.67
CA PRO A 4 16.85 25.74 22.91
C PRO A 4 16.67 26.22 21.46
N PRO A 5 17.69 26.81 20.82
CA PRO A 5 17.61 27.20 19.43
C PRO A 5 17.45 25.95 18.54
N SER A 6 16.52 26.01 17.59
CA SER A 6 16.37 25.00 16.55
C SER A 6 17.70 24.82 15.81
N ASP A 7 18.21 23.60 15.71
CA ASP A 7 19.44 23.28 14.98
C ASP A 7 19.24 23.53 13.48
N PRO A 8 19.91 24.53 12.86
CA PRO A 8 19.76 24.87 11.45
C PRO A 8 20.36 23.81 10.50
N THR A 9 20.98 22.75 11.02
CA THR A 9 21.64 21.71 10.22
C THR A 9 20.76 20.52 9.86
N MET A 10 19.56 20.37 10.43
CA MET A 10 18.60 19.34 9.99
C MET A 10 17.94 19.73 8.66
N ARG A 11 18.67 19.58 7.56
CA ARG A 11 18.11 19.72 6.22
C ARG A 11 16.98 18.69 6.04
N PRO A 12 15.81 19.08 5.50
CA PRO A 12 14.78 18.11 5.16
C PRO A 12 15.35 17.10 4.17
N ILE A 13 15.11 15.82 4.42
CA ILE A 13 15.54 14.74 3.53
C ILE A 13 14.56 14.74 2.34
N THR A 14 15.08 15.05 1.15
CA THR A 14 14.31 15.00 -0.09
C THR A 14 14.27 13.57 -0.62
N LEU A 15 13.08 13.08 -0.98
CA LEU A 15 12.86 11.76 -1.55
C LEU A 15 12.33 11.86 -2.98
N SER A 16 12.58 10.81 -3.76
CA SER A 16 11.84 10.50 -4.98
C SER A 16 10.91 9.33 -4.67
N ILE A 17 9.62 9.43 -4.99
CA ILE A 17 8.66 8.35 -4.75
C ILE A 17 7.94 8.00 -6.05
N THR A 18 8.06 6.72 -6.43
CA THR A 18 7.38 6.14 -7.59
C THR A 18 6.60 4.89 -7.17
N SER A 19 5.72 4.40 -8.04
CA SER A 19 4.90 3.22 -7.78
C SER A 19 4.77 2.33 -9.01
N GLN A 20 4.65 1.02 -8.78
CA GLN A 20 4.55 -0.01 -9.81
C GLN A 20 3.50 -1.04 -9.41
N ASP A 21 2.48 -1.24 -10.25
CA ASP A 21 1.53 -2.35 -10.08
C ASP A 21 2.04 -3.59 -10.83
N LYS A 22 2.64 -4.52 -10.06
CA LYS A 22 3.18 -5.81 -10.53
C LYS A 22 2.25 -6.99 -10.27
N ARG A 23 0.97 -6.74 -9.96
CA ARG A 23 0.00 -7.82 -9.78
C ARG A 23 -0.13 -8.65 -11.06
N PRO A 24 -0.24 -9.99 -10.95
CA PRO A 24 -0.38 -10.87 -12.12
C PRO A 24 -1.71 -10.63 -12.86
N SER A 25 -2.74 -10.17 -12.17
CA SER A 25 -4.02 -9.73 -12.75
C SER A 25 -4.36 -8.33 -12.24
N LYS A 26 -4.93 -7.50 -13.11
CA LYS A 26 -5.44 -6.17 -12.73
C LYS A 26 -6.80 -6.24 -12.06
N ASN A 27 -7.48 -7.38 -12.18
CA ASN A 27 -8.77 -7.64 -11.58
C ASN A 27 -8.66 -7.68 -10.06
N LEU A 28 -9.64 -7.09 -9.40
CA LEU A 28 -9.82 -7.15 -7.96
C LEU A 28 -10.51 -8.45 -7.55
N ALA A 29 -11.43 -8.96 -8.36
CA ALA A 29 -12.11 -10.22 -8.12
C ALA A 29 -12.61 -10.80 -9.43
N GLU A 30 -12.70 -12.12 -9.47
CA GLU A 30 -13.31 -12.89 -10.56
C GLU A 30 -14.29 -13.88 -9.93
N MET A 31 -15.55 -13.90 -10.39
CA MET A 31 -16.57 -14.78 -9.84
C MET A 31 -17.47 -15.32 -10.94
N SER A 32 -17.91 -16.57 -10.82
CA SER A 32 -18.89 -17.16 -11.73
C SER A 32 -20.28 -17.02 -11.13
N ARG A 33 -21.14 -16.20 -11.75
CA ARG A 33 -22.52 -16.00 -11.33
C ARG A 33 -23.46 -16.37 -12.48
N ASN A 34 -24.37 -17.31 -12.24
CA ASN A 34 -25.34 -17.78 -13.23
C ASN A 34 -24.70 -18.22 -14.57
N GLY A 35 -23.55 -18.89 -14.51
CA GLY A 35 -22.81 -19.34 -15.69
C GLY A 35 -22.07 -18.22 -16.46
N LYS A 36 -21.99 -17.01 -15.90
CA LYS A 36 -21.22 -15.88 -16.45
C LYS A 36 -20.08 -15.51 -15.52
N LEU A 37 -18.91 -15.25 -16.10
CA LEU A 37 -17.80 -14.65 -15.37
C LEU A 37 -18.07 -13.15 -15.18
N GLU A 38 -18.15 -12.73 -13.92
CA GLU A 38 -18.20 -11.33 -13.52
C GLU A 38 -16.85 -10.93 -12.93
N VAL A 39 -16.35 -9.77 -13.34
CA VAL A 39 -15.03 -9.26 -12.98
C VAL A 39 -15.18 -7.92 -12.29
N LEU A 40 -14.57 -7.78 -11.12
CA LEU A 40 -14.43 -6.50 -10.45
C LEU A 40 -13.07 -5.91 -10.77
N VAL A 41 -13.03 -4.65 -11.20
CA VAL A 41 -11.81 -3.90 -11.49
C VAL A 41 -11.72 -2.68 -10.56
N PRO A 42 -10.51 -2.17 -10.27
CA PRO A 42 -10.39 -0.99 -9.41
C PRO A 42 -10.90 0.25 -10.16
N THR A 43 -11.57 1.16 -9.43
CA THR A 43 -12.11 2.40 -9.99
C THR A 43 -11.05 3.48 -10.20
N ARG A 44 -9.93 3.38 -9.46
CA ARG A 44 -8.77 4.27 -9.55
C ARG A 44 -7.53 3.44 -9.86
N ASP A 45 -6.55 4.07 -10.50
CA ASP A 45 -5.22 3.47 -10.64
C ASP A 45 -4.60 3.26 -9.24
N LEU A 46 -4.35 1.99 -8.91
CA LEU A 46 -3.78 1.59 -7.63
C LEU A 46 -2.33 2.05 -7.46
N ALA A 47 -1.54 2.09 -8.55
CA ALA A 47 -0.17 2.57 -8.49
C ALA A 47 -0.14 4.03 -8.06
N PHE A 48 -0.97 4.85 -8.70
CA PHE A 48 -1.13 6.26 -8.34
C PHE A 48 -1.65 6.44 -6.91
N LEU A 49 -2.69 5.69 -6.52
CA LEU A 49 -3.25 5.76 -5.17
C LEU A 49 -2.20 5.44 -4.10
N MET A 50 -1.43 4.37 -4.28
CA MET A 50 -0.41 3.97 -3.33
C MET A 50 0.77 4.94 -3.29
N GLN A 51 1.14 5.53 -4.42
CA GLN A 51 2.14 6.61 -4.46
C GLN A 51 1.67 7.80 -3.63
N GLU A 52 0.44 8.27 -3.84
CA GLU A 52 -0.16 9.39 -3.12
C GLU A 52 -0.18 9.14 -1.60
N ILE A 53 -0.56 7.92 -1.19
CA ILE A 53 -0.61 7.54 0.24
C ILE A 53 0.79 7.57 0.86
N VAL A 54 1.77 6.93 0.22
CA VAL A 54 3.15 6.90 0.77
C VAL A 54 3.76 8.28 0.79
N GLN A 55 3.52 9.11 -0.24
CA GLN A 55 3.93 10.51 -0.24
C GLN A 55 3.32 11.28 0.93
N LYS A 56 2.01 11.19 1.16
CA LYS A 56 1.36 11.86 2.31
C LYS A 56 1.94 11.39 3.65
N GLN A 57 2.16 10.08 3.82
CA GLN A 57 2.75 9.52 5.03
C GLN A 57 4.20 10.02 5.26
N MET A 58 5.00 10.13 4.20
CA MET A 58 6.37 10.65 4.29
C MET A 58 6.37 12.17 4.55
N MET A 59 5.49 12.95 3.92
CA MET A 59 5.34 14.38 4.24
C MET A 59 4.98 14.60 5.70
N ALA A 60 4.05 13.80 6.24
CA ALA A 60 3.68 13.85 7.66
C ALA A 60 4.86 13.53 8.60
N ARG A 61 5.92 12.89 8.09
CA ARG A 61 7.15 12.56 8.82
C ARG A 61 8.29 13.56 8.57
N GLY A 62 8.04 14.63 7.83
CA GLY A 62 8.98 15.73 7.58
C GLY A 62 9.87 15.56 6.34
N TYR A 63 9.53 14.63 5.43
CA TYR A 63 10.24 14.50 4.15
C TYR A 63 9.72 15.49 3.11
N THR A 64 10.60 15.91 2.20
CA THR A 64 10.26 16.69 1.00
C THR A 64 10.38 15.83 -0.25
N PHE A 65 9.82 16.27 -1.38
CA PHE A 65 9.93 15.56 -2.66
C PHE A 65 10.51 16.46 -3.74
N GLY A 66 11.40 15.92 -4.56
CA GLY A 66 12.05 16.68 -5.63
C GLY A 66 13.41 16.10 -6.02
N SER A 67 14.16 16.89 -6.79
CA SER A 67 15.53 16.56 -7.23
C SER A 67 16.50 17.64 -6.74
N PRO A 68 17.70 17.29 -6.25
CA PRO A 68 18.20 15.92 -6.05
C PRO A 68 17.52 15.21 -4.87
N ALA A 69 17.27 13.91 -5.02
CA ALA A 69 16.74 13.06 -3.96
C ALA A 69 17.87 12.37 -3.19
N ALA A 70 17.74 12.31 -1.87
CA ALA A 70 18.63 11.59 -0.98
C ALA A 70 18.36 10.08 -0.96
N ALA A 71 17.16 9.66 -1.35
CA ALA A 71 16.79 8.27 -1.55
C ALA A 71 15.64 8.15 -2.57
N ASP A 72 15.67 7.07 -3.34
CA ASP A 72 14.56 6.65 -4.20
C ASP A 72 13.69 5.64 -3.46
N VAL A 73 12.39 5.88 -3.42
CA VAL A 73 11.39 5.01 -2.81
C VAL A 73 10.46 4.49 -3.91
N ILE A 74 10.37 3.17 -4.04
CA ILE A 74 9.51 2.50 -5.02
C ILE A 74 8.47 1.70 -4.25
N VAL A 75 7.20 2.03 -4.47
CA VAL A 75 6.07 1.25 -3.96
C VAL A 75 5.70 0.19 -4.99
N VAL A 76 5.74 -1.08 -4.61
CA VAL A 76 5.44 -2.20 -5.50
C VAL A 76 4.19 -2.91 -5.00
N ILE A 77 3.13 -2.89 -5.80
CA ILE A 77 1.90 -3.63 -5.50
C ILE A 77 2.06 -5.04 -6.07
N ASN A 78 2.28 -6.02 -5.19
CA ASN A 78 2.49 -7.41 -5.58
C ASN A 78 1.16 -8.17 -5.65
N LYS A 79 0.24 -7.87 -4.73
CA LYS A 79 -1.08 -8.50 -4.66
C LYS A 79 -2.12 -7.53 -4.14
N LEU A 80 -3.27 -7.52 -4.79
CA LEU A 80 -4.51 -6.96 -4.28
C LEU A 80 -5.66 -7.64 -5.01
N ASN A 81 -6.30 -8.58 -4.35
CA ASN A 81 -7.44 -9.31 -4.89
C ASN A 81 -8.34 -9.82 -3.77
N ALA A 82 -9.56 -10.21 -4.13
CA ALA A 82 -10.49 -10.96 -3.32
C ALA A 82 -10.78 -12.30 -3.98
N ASP A 83 -10.59 -13.37 -3.21
CA ASP A 83 -10.98 -14.73 -3.57
C ASP A 83 -12.39 -14.98 -3.01
N ILE A 84 -13.34 -15.39 -3.87
CA ILE A 84 -14.73 -15.64 -3.50
C ILE A 84 -15.01 -17.14 -3.57
N SER A 85 -15.52 -17.69 -2.47
CA SER A 85 -16.06 -19.05 -2.42
C SER A 85 -17.54 -18.97 -2.08
N GLU A 86 -18.40 -19.42 -3.00
CA GLU A 86 -19.85 -19.46 -2.81
C GLU A 86 -20.32 -20.91 -2.63
N GLY A 87 -21.08 -21.16 -1.57
CA GLY A 87 -21.90 -22.36 -1.39
C GLY A 87 -23.39 -22.02 -1.47
N SER A 88 -24.25 -23.03 -1.34
CA SER A 88 -25.70 -22.88 -1.49
C SER A 88 -26.36 -21.91 -0.49
N LEU A 89 -25.78 -21.77 0.72
CA LEU A 89 -26.35 -20.95 1.80
C LEU A 89 -25.43 -19.81 2.27
N ARG A 90 -24.13 -19.90 1.97
CA ARG A 90 -23.11 -18.98 2.48
C ARG A 90 -22.06 -18.69 1.43
N HIS A 91 -21.51 -17.48 1.49
CA HIS A 91 -20.30 -17.11 0.78
C HIS A 91 -19.18 -16.80 1.76
N ASN A 92 -17.95 -16.93 1.29
CA ASN A 92 -16.76 -16.43 1.94
C ASN A 92 -16.00 -15.52 0.97
N ILE A 93 -15.64 -14.32 1.42
CA ILE A 93 -14.79 -13.37 0.70
C ILE A 93 -13.48 -13.25 1.45
N SER A 94 -12.38 -13.62 0.80
CA SER A 94 -11.02 -13.48 1.33
C SER A 94 -10.25 -12.45 0.50
N ALA A 95 -10.18 -11.21 1.00
CA ALA A 95 -9.38 -10.14 0.42
C ALA A 95 -7.95 -10.21 0.93
N LYS A 96 -6.96 -10.01 0.05
CA LYS A 96 -5.52 -10.06 0.39
C LYS A 96 -4.81 -8.89 -0.27
N ALA A 97 -3.90 -8.26 0.47
CA ALA A 97 -3.01 -7.25 -0.05
C ALA A 97 -1.55 -7.58 0.31
N ASP A 98 -0.65 -7.41 -0.66
CA ASP A 98 0.80 -7.52 -0.52
C ASP A 98 1.44 -6.34 -1.24
N ILE A 99 2.06 -5.45 -0.48
CA ILE A 99 2.72 -4.25 -1.00
C ILE A 99 4.11 -4.16 -0.40
N SER A 100 5.11 -3.96 -1.26
CA SER A 100 6.49 -3.71 -0.86
C SER A 100 6.85 -2.23 -1.01
N VAL A 101 7.58 -1.70 -0.05
CA VAL A 101 8.26 -0.41 -0.16
C VAL A 101 9.76 -0.69 -0.25
N VAL A 102 10.34 -0.39 -1.40
CA VAL A 102 11.76 -0.54 -1.68
C VAL A 102 12.41 0.82 -1.59
N VAL A 103 13.43 0.96 -0.74
CA VAL A 103 14.25 2.16 -0.65
C VAL A 103 15.59 1.85 -1.28
N SER A 104 16.05 2.71 -2.19
CA SER A 104 17.38 2.68 -2.79
C SER A 104 18.11 3.97 -2.48
N MET A 105 19.35 3.84 -2.00
CA MET A 105 20.23 4.96 -1.71
C MET A 105 21.17 5.22 -2.90
N PRO A 106 21.69 6.45 -3.06
CA PRO A 106 22.67 6.76 -4.10
C PRO A 106 23.96 5.92 -4.01
N ASN A 107 24.30 5.41 -2.82
CA ASN A 107 25.44 4.53 -2.59
C ASN A 107 25.17 3.05 -3.01
N GLY A 108 24.00 2.74 -3.57
CA GLY A 108 23.60 1.40 -4.00
C GLY A 108 23.01 0.51 -2.91
N SER A 109 23.00 0.94 -1.64
CA SER A 109 22.34 0.19 -0.58
C SER A 109 20.82 0.21 -0.75
N THR A 110 20.17 -0.91 -0.44
CA THR A 110 18.72 -1.05 -0.56
C THR A 110 18.11 -1.66 0.68
N ASN A 111 16.85 -1.31 0.94
CA ASN A 111 16.02 -1.97 1.94
C ASN A 111 14.61 -2.18 1.39
N THR A 112 14.07 -3.37 1.62
CA THR A 112 12.71 -3.72 1.21
C THR A 112 11.89 -4.05 2.43
N LYS A 113 10.79 -3.33 2.62
CA LYS A 113 9.78 -3.62 3.64
C LYS A 113 8.50 -4.07 2.96
N THR A 114 8.02 -5.26 3.28
CA THR A 114 6.77 -5.79 2.74
C THR A 114 5.67 -5.79 3.80
N TYR A 115 4.51 -5.25 3.43
CA TYR A 115 3.29 -5.20 4.21
C TYR A 115 2.29 -6.18 3.62
N ARG A 116 1.74 -7.04 4.47
CA ARG A 116 0.75 -8.03 4.08
C ARG A 116 -0.40 -8.00 5.06
N THR A 117 -1.61 -7.90 4.53
CA THR A 117 -2.82 -8.12 5.32
C THR A 117 -3.83 -8.93 4.50
N SER A 118 -4.72 -9.58 5.23
CA SER A 118 -5.85 -10.30 4.68
C SER A 118 -7.09 -10.03 5.52
N TYR A 119 -8.21 -9.78 4.83
CA TYR A 119 -9.51 -9.62 5.45
C TYR A 119 -10.42 -10.75 4.98
N ASN A 120 -11.08 -11.43 5.92
CA ASN A 120 -11.99 -12.53 5.60
C ASN A 120 -13.38 -12.26 6.20
N VAL A 121 -14.41 -12.39 5.38
CA VAL A 121 -15.80 -12.24 5.83
C VAL A 121 -16.66 -13.35 5.25
N GLN A 122 -17.48 -13.94 6.11
CA GLN A 122 -18.51 -14.90 5.73
C GLN A 122 -19.87 -14.25 5.89
N GLY A 123 -20.79 -14.56 4.97
CA GLY A 123 -22.17 -14.10 5.07
C GLY A 123 -23.16 -15.06 4.43
N PRO A 124 -24.45 -14.90 4.72
CA PRO A 124 -25.50 -15.67 4.05
C PRO A 124 -25.65 -15.23 2.58
N PHE A 125 -26.21 -16.14 1.77
CA PHE A 125 -26.47 -15.94 0.34
C PHE A 125 -25.19 -15.66 -0.47
N GLY A 126 -25.33 -15.16 -1.70
CA GLY A 126 -24.19 -14.80 -2.57
C GLY A 126 -23.40 -13.57 -2.10
N ALA A 127 -22.15 -13.51 -2.54
CA ALA A 127 -21.27 -12.35 -2.38
C ALA A 127 -21.65 -11.30 -3.43
N SER A 128 -22.20 -10.15 -3.01
CA SER A 128 -22.45 -9.04 -3.93
C SER A 128 -21.16 -8.24 -4.20
N ASN A 129 -21.15 -7.49 -5.30
CA ASN A 129 -20.01 -6.64 -5.65
C ASN A 129 -19.69 -5.62 -4.53
N ASP A 130 -20.72 -5.10 -3.86
CA ASP A 130 -20.55 -4.19 -2.72
C ASP A 130 -19.84 -4.85 -1.53
N LYS A 131 -20.17 -6.12 -1.21
CA LYS A 131 -19.49 -6.86 -0.14
C LYS A 131 -18.02 -7.11 -0.48
N ILE A 132 -17.74 -7.41 -1.75
CA ILE A 132 -16.38 -7.66 -2.24
C ILE A 132 -15.58 -6.35 -2.22
N ALA A 133 -16.14 -5.26 -2.72
CA ALA A 133 -15.53 -3.94 -2.67
C ALA A 133 -15.27 -3.51 -1.21
N ALA A 134 -16.20 -3.74 -0.30
CA ALA A 134 -16.03 -3.46 1.13
C ALA A 134 -14.87 -4.28 1.73
N ALA A 135 -14.78 -5.58 1.43
CA ALA A 135 -13.68 -6.42 1.89
C ALA A 135 -12.31 -5.92 1.39
N ILE A 136 -12.23 -5.48 0.14
CA ILE A 136 -11.00 -4.91 -0.45
C ILE A 136 -10.67 -3.54 0.18
N ASN A 137 -11.66 -2.70 0.42
CA ASN A 137 -11.46 -1.41 1.07
C ASN A 137 -10.97 -1.59 2.52
N ASN A 138 -11.46 -2.60 3.23
CA ASN A 138 -11.00 -2.95 4.58
C ASN A 138 -9.53 -3.38 4.56
N VAL A 139 -9.15 -4.31 3.68
CA VAL A 139 -7.75 -4.78 3.59
C VAL A 139 -6.80 -3.66 3.20
N LEU A 140 -7.20 -2.76 2.29
CA LEU A 140 -6.39 -1.59 1.95
C LEU A 140 -6.26 -0.61 3.13
N SER A 141 -7.36 -0.32 3.83
CA SER A 141 -7.35 0.61 4.96
C SER A 141 -6.46 0.11 6.10
N GLU A 142 -6.51 -1.19 6.40
CA GLU A 142 -5.64 -1.82 7.39
C GLU A 142 -4.17 -1.76 6.96
N LEU A 143 -3.86 -2.14 5.70
CA LEU A 143 -2.50 -2.08 5.17
C LEU A 143 -1.91 -0.66 5.25
N VAL A 144 -2.69 0.34 4.86
CA VAL A 144 -2.30 1.75 4.91
C VAL A 144 -2.06 2.20 6.34
N SER A 145 -2.89 1.76 7.29
CA SER A 145 -2.71 1.98 8.73
C SER A 145 -1.39 1.37 9.21
N ASP A 146 -1.09 0.13 8.83
CA ASP A 146 0.13 -0.56 9.23
C ASP A 146 1.38 0.13 8.69
N MET A 147 1.35 0.52 7.41
CA MET A 147 2.40 1.35 6.80
C MET A 147 2.58 2.67 7.52
N ALA A 148 1.49 3.34 7.91
CA ALA A 148 1.54 4.61 8.60
C ALA A 148 2.13 4.49 10.01
N LYS A 149 1.91 3.36 10.70
CA LYS A 149 2.44 3.10 12.05
C LYS A 149 3.87 2.58 12.06
N ASP A 150 4.32 1.94 10.98
CA ASP A 150 5.66 1.36 10.90
C ASP A 150 6.74 2.45 10.69
N PRO A 151 7.70 2.64 11.61
CA PRO A 151 8.77 3.63 11.44
C PRO A 151 9.97 3.11 10.64
N SER A 152 10.06 1.80 10.34
CA SER A 152 11.27 1.15 9.85
C SER A 152 11.81 1.75 8.55
N VAL A 153 10.94 2.02 7.56
CA VAL A 153 11.33 2.65 6.29
C VAL A 153 11.92 4.03 6.55
N SER A 154 11.28 4.83 7.39
CA SER A 154 11.75 6.17 7.75
C SER A 154 13.08 6.12 8.51
N GLN A 155 13.22 5.16 9.43
CA GLN A 155 14.45 4.95 10.20
C GLN A 155 15.61 4.54 9.30
N TYR A 156 15.39 3.60 8.38
CA TYR A 156 16.38 3.20 7.39
C TYR A 156 16.84 4.40 6.54
N ILE A 157 15.90 5.21 6.07
CA ILE A 157 16.23 6.43 5.31
C ILE A 157 17.09 7.37 6.15
N LYS A 158 16.66 7.70 7.37
CA LYS A 158 17.38 8.66 8.24
C LYS A 158 18.79 8.21 8.62
N SER A 159 19.01 6.90 8.74
CA SER A 159 20.32 6.34 9.08
C SER A 159 21.30 6.32 7.90
N ASN A 160 20.82 6.33 6.66
CA ASN A 160 21.65 6.15 5.45
C ASN A 160 21.69 7.38 4.52
N ALA A 161 20.81 8.37 4.73
CA ALA A 161 20.76 9.62 3.96
C ALA A 161 21.67 10.73 4.53
N ARG A 162 22.52 10.40 5.53
CA ARG A 162 23.44 11.33 6.19
C ARG A 162 24.85 11.20 5.63
#